data_AF-A0A954HCH0-F1
#
_entry.id   AF-A0A954HCH0-F1
#
_cell.length_a   1.000
_cell.length_b   1.000
_cell.length_c   1.000
_cell.angle_alpha   90.00
_cell.angle_beta   90.00
_cell.angle_gamma   90.00
#
_symmetry.space_group_name_H-M   'P 1'
#
loop_
_entity.id
_entity.type
_entity.pdbx_description
1 polymer ?
#
loop_
_entity_poly.entity_id
_entity_poly.type
_entity_poly.pdbx_seq_one_letter_code
_entity_poly.pdbx_strand_id
1 'polypeptide(L)'
;MTSPRELGYRMPAEWEPHAATWLSWPHNENSWPGKLELIQPVYAQLVAALAESEPVHINVNDLEMEQRARRHLQQAGATGEIEFHHFHTNDAWCRDHGAIFVVNED
;
A
#
# COMPACT_ATOMS: atom_id res chain seq x y z
N MET A 1 3.91 -31.68 0.77
CA MET A 1 3.44 -30.34 0.34
C MET A 1 4.31 -29.92 -0.82
N THR A 2 3.71 -29.43 -1.90
CA THR A 2 4.45 -28.93 -3.07
C THR A 2 4.76 -27.45 -2.86
N SER A 3 6.01 -27.07 -3.04
CA SER A 3 6.48 -25.69 -2.93
C SER A 3 6.04 -24.84 -4.14
N PRO A 4 6.01 -23.50 -4.04
CA PRO A 4 5.72 -22.63 -5.19
C PRO A 4 6.62 -22.93 -6.39
N ARG A 5 7.92 -23.16 -6.16
CA ARG A 5 8.89 -23.51 -7.20
C ARG A 5 8.54 -24.81 -7.93
N GLU A 6 8.14 -25.84 -7.19
CA GLU A 6 7.74 -27.13 -7.77
C GLU A 6 6.41 -27.04 -8.55
N LEU A 7 5.59 -26.03 -8.26
CA LEU A 7 4.37 -25.70 -8.99
C LEU A 7 4.58 -24.70 -10.15
N GLY A 8 5.83 -24.36 -10.50
CA GLY A 8 6.16 -23.46 -11.61
C GLY A 8 6.16 -21.96 -11.27
N TYR A 9 5.94 -21.59 -10.01
CA TYR A 9 5.87 -20.18 -9.63
C TYR A 9 7.25 -19.55 -9.40
N ARG A 10 7.38 -18.27 -9.76
CA ARG A 10 8.53 -17.41 -9.42
C ARG A 10 8.07 -16.09 -8.83
N MET A 11 8.89 -15.48 -7.98
CA MET A 11 8.72 -14.08 -7.60
C MET A 11 9.26 -13.21 -8.75
N PRO A 12 8.43 -12.35 -9.37
CA PRO A 12 8.93 -11.42 -10.38
C PRO A 12 9.86 -10.39 -9.75
N ALA A 13 10.79 -9.88 -10.55
CA ALA A 13 11.62 -8.76 -10.13
C ALA A 13 10.78 -7.48 -10.06
N GLU A 14 11.15 -6.55 -9.19
CA GLU A 14 10.38 -5.32 -8.92
C GLU A 14 10.33 -4.33 -10.10
N TRP A 15 11.10 -4.55 -11.17
CA TRP A 15 11.03 -3.74 -12.40
C TRP A 15 10.20 -4.38 -13.50
N GLU A 16 9.67 -5.59 -13.28
CA GLU A 16 8.72 -6.22 -14.21
C GLU A 16 7.36 -5.54 -14.12
N PRO A 17 6.48 -5.65 -15.13
CA PRO A 17 5.18 -4.98 -15.12
C PRO A 17 4.34 -5.32 -13.89
N HIS A 18 3.79 -4.28 -13.26
CA HIS A 18 2.92 -4.40 -12.11
C HIS A 18 1.45 -4.27 -12.49
N ALA A 19 0.58 -4.89 -11.69
CA ALA A 19 -0.85 -4.61 -11.73
C ALA A 19 -1.24 -3.43 -10.81
N ALA A 20 -0.55 -3.29 -9.67
CA ALA A 20 -0.79 -2.25 -8.68
C ALA A 20 0.31 -2.23 -7.60
N THR A 21 0.39 -1.14 -6.83
CA THR A 21 1.16 -1.07 -5.58
C THR A 21 0.25 -1.17 -4.35
N TRP A 22 0.67 -1.94 -3.35
CA TRP A 22 -0.02 -2.11 -2.07
C TRP A 22 0.66 -1.35 -0.93
N LEU A 23 -0.13 -0.64 -0.13
CA LEU A 23 0.32 0.14 1.02
C LEU A 23 -0.59 -0.09 2.24
N SER A 24 -0.08 0.24 3.42
CA SER A 24 -0.86 0.26 4.67
C SER A 24 -0.76 1.64 5.28
N TRP A 25 -1.89 2.29 5.53
CA TRP A 25 -1.91 3.69 5.95
C TRP A 25 -1.29 3.88 7.35
N PRO A 26 -0.39 4.87 7.55
CA PRO A 26 0.24 5.09 8.85
C PRO A 26 -0.74 5.62 9.89
N HIS A 27 -0.83 4.89 10.99
CA HIS A 27 -1.75 5.20 12.10
C HIS A 27 -1.21 4.83 13.49
N ASN A 28 -0.07 4.14 13.57
CA ASN A 28 0.49 3.68 14.85
C ASN A 28 1.39 4.74 15.49
N GLU A 29 0.94 5.30 16.62
CA GLU A 29 1.66 6.32 17.39
C GLU A 29 3.01 5.80 17.94
N ASN A 30 3.13 4.50 18.22
CA ASN A 30 4.40 3.93 18.70
C ASN A 30 5.47 3.93 17.60
N SER A 31 5.06 3.77 16.35
CA SER A 31 5.94 3.84 15.19
C SER A 31 6.27 5.30 14.81
N TRP A 32 5.35 6.23 15.11
CA TRP A 32 5.50 7.66 14.81
C TRP A 32 5.18 8.58 16.00
N PRO A 33 5.96 8.55 17.10
CA PRO A 33 5.60 9.27 18.33
C PRO A 33 5.54 10.79 18.13
N GLY A 34 4.36 11.38 18.31
CA GLY A 34 4.05 12.79 18.11
C GLY A 34 4.12 13.25 16.65
N LYS A 35 4.14 12.32 15.69
CA LYS A 35 4.48 12.61 14.28
C LYS A 35 3.46 12.10 13.27
N LEU A 36 2.33 11.52 13.70
CA LEU A 36 1.28 11.07 12.78
C LEU A 36 0.80 12.18 11.84
N GLU A 37 0.63 13.40 12.37
CA GLU A 37 0.23 14.57 11.57
C GLU A 37 1.29 15.02 10.55
N LEU A 38 2.56 14.65 10.76
CA LEU A 38 3.66 14.96 9.84
C LEU A 38 3.84 13.88 8.77
N ILE A 39 3.69 12.59 9.14
CA ILE A 39 3.91 11.48 8.21
C ILE A 39 2.75 11.27 7.26
N GLN A 40 1.50 11.50 7.68
CA GLN A 40 0.33 11.27 6.82
C GLN A 40 0.31 12.15 5.56
N PRO A 41 0.65 13.46 5.62
CA PRO A 41 0.81 14.27 4.41
C PRO A 41 1.94 13.79 3.49
N VAL A 42 3.06 13.33 4.05
CA VAL A 42 4.18 12.78 3.26
C VAL A 42 3.78 11.46 2.58
N TYR A 43 3.07 10.59 3.31
CA TYR A 43 2.55 9.34 2.77
C TYR A 43 1.54 9.58 1.64
N ALA A 44 0.73 10.64 1.75
CA ALA A 44 -0.17 11.06 0.68
C ALA A 44 0.58 11.52 -0.58
N GLN A 45 1.73 12.19 -0.44
CA GLN A 45 2.58 12.56 -1.59
C GLN A 45 3.18 11.32 -2.27
N LEU A 46 3.61 10.32 -1.49
CA LEU A 46 4.04 9.03 -2.03
C LEU A 46 2.93 8.35 -2.84
N VAL A 47 1.72 8.27 -2.27
CA VAL A 47 0.57 7.69 -2.97
C VAL A 47 0.24 8.47 -4.24
N ALA A 48 0.25 9.81 -4.18
CA ALA A 48 -0.02 10.66 -5.34
C ALA A 48 0.97 10.36 -6.48
N ALA A 49 2.26 10.25 -6.18
CA ALA A 49 3.29 9.93 -7.16
C ALA A 49 3.14 8.52 -7.76
N LEU A 50 2.82 7.51 -6.94
CA LEU A 50 2.57 6.15 -7.42
C LEU A 50 1.36 6.08 -8.36
N ALA A 51 0.29 6.79 -7.98
CA ALA A 51 -0.97 6.83 -8.72
C ALA A 51 -0.85 7.49 -10.10
N GLU A 52 0.25 8.18 -10.41
CA GLU A 52 0.55 8.65 -11.77
C GLU A 52 0.91 7.50 -12.72
N SER A 53 1.37 6.38 -12.20
CA SER A 53 1.91 5.26 -12.97
C SER A 53 1.07 3.98 -12.93
N GLU A 54 0.39 3.70 -11.81
CA GLU A 54 -0.34 2.46 -11.60
C GLU A 54 -1.42 2.60 -10.51
N PRO A 55 -2.41 1.68 -10.45
CA PRO A 55 -3.36 1.63 -9.34
C PRO A 55 -2.67 1.46 -7.99
N VAL A 56 -3.21 2.12 -6.96
CA VAL A 56 -2.73 2.00 -5.58
C VAL A 56 -3.82 1.44 -4.69
N HIS A 57 -3.54 0.31 -4.03
CA HIS A 57 -4.41 -0.28 -3.02
C HIS A 57 -3.89 0.06 -1.62
N ILE A 58 -4.78 0.57 -0.75
CA ILE A 58 -4.41 1.05 0.58
C ILE A 58 -5.24 0.32 1.64
N ASN A 59 -4.54 -0.39 2.53
CA ASN A 59 -5.14 -0.97 3.72
C ASN A 59 -5.38 0.12 4.78
N VAL A 60 -6.60 0.15 5.32
CA VAL A 60 -7.03 1.03 6.41
C VAL A 60 -7.83 0.24 7.44
N ASN A 61 -7.77 0.66 8.71
CA ASN A 61 -8.44 -0.09 9.78
C ASN A 61 -9.96 0.09 9.78
N ASP A 62 -10.45 1.24 9.31
CA ASP A 62 -11.85 1.62 9.35
C ASP A 62 -12.17 2.78 8.39
N LEU A 63 -13.46 3.10 8.29
CA LEU A 63 -13.98 4.19 7.48
C LEU A 63 -13.48 5.57 7.93
N GLU A 64 -13.21 5.78 9.21
CA GLU A 64 -12.74 7.08 9.72
C GLU A 64 -11.31 7.36 9.24
N MET A 65 -10.46 6.34 9.29
CA MET A 65 -9.11 6.37 8.74
C MET A 65 -9.12 6.58 7.24
N GLU A 66 -10.01 5.89 6.51
CA GLU A 66 -10.19 6.11 5.07
C GLU A 66 -10.52 7.58 4.78
N GLN A 67 -11.50 8.16 5.49
CA GLN A 67 -11.89 9.54 5.28
C GLN A 67 -10.76 10.52 5.56
N ARG A 68 -9.94 10.28 6.60
CA ARG A 68 -8.72 11.05 6.87
C ARG A 68 -7.70 10.92 5.73
N ALA A 69 -7.43 9.70 5.29
CA ALA A 69 -6.51 9.43 4.18
C ALA A 69 -6.95 10.15 2.89
N ARG A 70 -8.24 10.05 2.54
CA ARG A 70 -8.82 10.74 1.38
C ARG A 70 -8.62 12.26 1.42
N ARG A 71 -8.73 12.89 2.59
CA ARG A 71 -8.46 14.33 2.74
C ARG A 71 -6.99 14.67 2.46
N HIS A 72 -6.06 13.88 2.99
CA HIS A 72 -4.64 14.08 2.71
C HIS A 72 -4.31 13.85 1.22
N LEU A 73 -4.88 12.83 0.59
CA LEU A 73 -4.72 12.56 -0.84
C LEU A 73 -5.25 13.69 -1.70
N GLN A 74 -6.42 14.24 -1.35
CA GLN A 74 -6.98 15.40 -2.03
C GLN A 74 -6.06 16.63 -1.91
N GLN A 75 -5.50 16.87 -0.73
CA GLN A 75 -4.54 17.96 -0.49
C GLN A 75 -3.22 17.76 -1.25
N ALA A 76 -2.79 16.51 -1.40
CA ALA A 76 -1.60 16.15 -2.17
C ALA A 76 -1.83 16.18 -3.70
N GLY A 77 -3.07 16.39 -4.16
CA GLY A 77 -3.38 16.44 -5.60
C GLY A 77 -3.33 15.08 -6.29
N ALA A 78 -3.57 13.97 -5.57
CA ALA A 78 -3.61 12.64 -6.17
C ALA A 78 -4.74 12.54 -7.21
N THR A 79 -4.43 12.08 -8.43
CA THR A 79 -5.36 12.07 -9.58
C THR A 79 -5.53 10.70 -10.27
N GLY A 80 -4.93 9.63 -9.73
CA GLY A 80 -5.01 8.26 -10.27
C GLY A 80 -6.00 7.33 -9.57
N GLU A 81 -5.92 6.04 -9.90
CA GLU A 81 -6.78 5.00 -9.33
C GLU A 81 -6.29 4.60 -7.93
N ILE A 82 -7.08 4.91 -6.91
CA ILE A 82 -6.77 4.62 -5.51
C ILE A 82 -7.95 3.89 -4.87
N GLU A 83 -7.73 2.64 -4.49
CA GLU A 83 -8.72 1.79 -3.84
C GLU A 83 -8.36 1.56 -2.37
N PHE A 84 -9.37 1.63 -1.51
CA PHE A 84 -9.22 1.41 -0.07
C PHE A 84 -9.79 0.05 0.33
N HIS A 85 -9.05 -0.66 1.15
CA HIS A 85 -9.45 -1.95 1.72
C HIS A 85 -9.52 -1.83 3.24
N HIS A 86 -10.63 -2.25 3.84
CA HIS A 86 -10.81 -2.25 5.30
C HIS A 86 -10.14 -3.49 5.92
N PHE A 87 -8.83 -3.61 5.70
CA PHE A 87 -7.99 -4.66 6.26
C PHE A 87 -7.18 -4.08 7.41
N HIS A 88 -7.49 -4.54 8.62
CA HIS A 88 -6.84 -4.06 9.82
C HIS A 88 -5.34 -4.37 9.80
N THR A 89 -4.51 -3.38 10.08
CA THR A 89 -3.06 -3.54 10.25
C THR A 89 -2.60 -2.95 11.57
N ASN A 90 -1.48 -3.47 12.08
CA ASN A 90 -0.85 -2.94 13.29
C ASN A 90 0.13 -1.79 12.98
N ASP A 91 0.66 -1.74 11.75
CA ASP A 91 1.61 -0.71 11.29
C ASP A 91 1.54 -0.51 9.76
N ALA A 92 2.31 0.45 9.25
CA ALA A 92 2.34 0.89 7.86
C ALA A 92 3.30 0.10 6.95
N TRP A 93 4.10 -0.82 7.50
CA TRP A 93 5.21 -1.48 6.81
C TRP A 93 4.75 -2.63 5.88
N CYS A 94 3.92 -2.29 4.88
CA CYS A 94 3.33 -3.26 3.96
C CYS A 94 4.37 -4.06 3.16
N ARG A 95 5.60 -3.57 3.05
CA ARG A 95 6.72 -4.33 2.48
C ARG A 95 7.01 -5.61 3.28
N ASP A 96 6.89 -5.56 4.60
CA ASP A 96 7.31 -6.64 5.49
C ASP A 96 6.17 -7.62 5.76
N HIS A 97 4.94 -7.11 5.92
CA HIS A 97 3.76 -7.95 6.21
C HIS A 97 2.86 -8.24 5.00
N GLY A 98 3.05 -7.51 3.90
CA GLY A 98 2.23 -7.65 2.70
C GLY A 98 2.54 -8.94 1.94
N ALA A 99 1.73 -9.20 0.92
CA ALA A 99 1.92 -10.37 0.08
C ALA A 99 3.22 -10.26 -0.73
N ILE A 100 4.06 -11.30 -0.66
CA ILE A 100 5.10 -11.53 -1.65
C ILE A 100 4.44 -12.28 -2.80
N PHE A 101 4.06 -11.55 -3.84
CA PHE A 101 3.40 -12.13 -5.00
C PHE A 101 4.35 -13.04 -5.78
N VAL A 102 3.78 -14.12 -6.30
CA VAL A 102 4.45 -15.03 -7.23
C VAL A 102 3.55 -15.25 -8.44
N VAL A 103 4.17 -15.40 -9.61
CA VAL A 103 3.49 -15.60 -10.89
C VAL A 103 3.83 -16.99 -11.43
N ASN A 104 2.88 -17.60 -12.13
CA ASN A 104 3.12 -18.77 -12.97
C ASN A 104 3.01 -18.32 -14.43
N GLU A 105 3.98 -18.70 -15.26
CA GLU A 105 4.07 -18.30 -16.68
C GLU A 105 3.54 -19.37 -17.65
N ASP A 106 2.99 -20.48 -17.12
CA ASP A 106 2.27 -21.49 -17.89
C ASP A 106 0.94 -20.99 -18.48
#